data_AF-A0A453J3A9-F1
#
_entry.id   AF-A0A453J3A9-F1
#
_cell.length_a   1.000
_cell.length_b   1.000
_cell.length_c   1.000
_cell.angle_alpha   90.00
_cell.angle_beta   90.00
_cell.angle_gamma   90.00
#
_symmetry.space_group_name_H-M   'P 1'
#
loop_
_entity.id
_entity.type
_entity.pdbx_description
1 polymer ?
#
loop_
_entity_poly.entity_id
_entity_poly.type
_entity_poly.pdbx_seq_one_letter_code
_entity_poly.pdbx_strand_id
1 'polypeptide(L)'
;MVTYGVVTALSLQENGEELLPGLDDLDIRLTLLLLATSLATASAYFLFILNTKFVGTSCLYCLSSAFISFTLFFIRLKDIGLARIQKFVGLQLAVAVIVALALTNSYSSATTQLKGTGDFVLEPYKTEVTSESTPFAISLARHLHSIGAKMYGAFWCTHCNDQKQLFGREAMEILDYVECFPNGAGKGKKMANECVATGLEGFPTWVINGKLLSGDQELSVLAEESGFVSESPEQS
;
A
#
# COMPACT_ATOMS: atom_id res chain seq x y z
N MET A 1 1.43 -11.97 -10.97
CA MET A 1 2.47 -12.17 -12.01
C MET A 1 2.19 -13.36 -12.92
N VAL A 2 1.73 -14.51 -12.40
CA VAL A 2 1.39 -15.70 -13.22
C VAL A 2 0.34 -15.43 -14.31
N THR A 3 -0.69 -14.64 -14.00
CA THR A 3 -1.79 -14.30 -14.93
C THR A 3 -1.33 -13.48 -16.15
N TYR A 4 -0.42 -12.53 -15.96
CA TYR A 4 0.12 -11.73 -17.07
C TYR A 4 1.01 -12.57 -18.00
N GLY A 5 1.78 -13.51 -17.45
CA GLY A 5 2.59 -14.44 -18.25
C GLY A 5 1.74 -15.34 -19.15
N VAL A 6 0.61 -15.83 -18.64
CA VAL A 6 -0.34 -16.65 -19.42
C VAL A 6 -1.01 -15.83 -20.53
N VAL A 7 -1.39 -14.57 -20.26
CA VAL A 7 -1.98 -13.69 -21.27
C VAL A 7 -0.99 -13.40 -22.41
N THR A 8 0.27 -13.13 -22.08
CA THR A 8 1.31 -12.88 -23.09
C THR A 8 1.57 -14.13 -23.93
N ALA A 9 1.66 -15.31 -23.29
CA ALA A 9 1.82 -16.58 -24.00
C ALA A 9 0.67 -16.86 -24.98
N LEU A 10 -0.58 -16.67 -24.55
CA LEU A 10 -1.75 -16.87 -25.40
C LEU A 10 -1.84 -15.84 -26.55
N SER A 11 -1.40 -14.61 -26.31
CA SER A 11 -1.42 -13.55 -27.34
C SER A 11 -0.31 -13.74 -28.40
N LEU A 12 0.84 -14.30 -28.02
CA LEU A 12 1.91 -14.68 -28.97
C LEU A 12 1.51 -15.88 -29.82
N GLN A 13 0.76 -16.82 -29.23
CA GLN A 13 0.26 -17.99 -29.93
C GLN A 13 -0.82 -17.66 -30.97
N GLU A 14 -1.67 -16.67 -30.70
CA GLU A 14 -2.63 -16.09 -31.65
C GLU A 14 -1.92 -15.53 -32.92
N ASN A 15 -0.63 -15.18 -32.79
CA ASN A 15 0.20 -14.58 -33.85
C ASN A 15 1.14 -15.60 -34.56
N GLY A 16 1.02 -16.90 -34.26
CA GLY A 16 1.69 -17.98 -34.99
C GLY A 16 2.94 -18.59 -34.36
N GLU A 17 3.31 -18.23 -33.12
CA GLU A 17 4.34 -18.96 -32.37
C GLU A 17 3.70 -20.10 -31.54
N GLU A 18 3.98 -21.35 -31.90
CA GLU A 18 3.38 -22.55 -31.31
C GLU A 18 3.95 -22.84 -29.90
N LEU A 19 3.45 -22.11 -28.89
CA LEU A 19 3.95 -22.20 -27.52
C LEU A 19 3.18 -23.20 -26.62
N LEU A 20 1.91 -23.49 -26.91
CA LEU A 20 1.10 -24.51 -26.24
C LEU A 20 0.52 -25.50 -27.27
N PRO A 21 1.15 -26.66 -27.49
CA PRO A 21 0.66 -27.65 -28.44
C PRO A 21 -0.66 -28.27 -27.95
N GLY A 22 -1.73 -28.14 -28.76
CA GLY A 22 -3.02 -28.81 -28.54
C GLY A 22 -4.25 -27.93 -28.26
N LEU A 23 -4.17 -26.59 -28.36
CA LEU A 23 -5.34 -25.70 -28.28
C LEU A 23 -5.74 -25.20 -29.67
N ASP A 24 -7.04 -25.30 -30.01
CA ASP A 24 -7.59 -24.72 -31.23
C ASP A 24 -7.72 -23.19 -31.11
N ASP A 25 -7.69 -22.45 -32.23
CA ASP A 25 -7.87 -20.98 -32.28
C ASP A 25 -9.14 -20.51 -31.54
N LEU A 26 -10.20 -21.33 -31.59
CA LEU A 26 -11.45 -21.06 -30.88
C LEU A 26 -11.28 -21.11 -29.35
N ASP A 27 -10.50 -22.07 -28.84
CA ASP A 27 -10.25 -22.22 -27.41
C ASP A 27 -9.38 -21.08 -26.88
N ILE A 28 -8.41 -20.62 -27.68
CA ILE A 28 -7.57 -19.47 -27.37
C ILE A 28 -8.42 -18.20 -27.26
N ARG A 29 -9.24 -17.90 -28.27
CA ARG A 29 -10.14 -16.74 -28.28
C ARG A 29 -11.12 -16.77 -27.11
N LEU A 30 -11.72 -17.93 -26.83
CA LEU A 30 -12.66 -18.10 -25.71
C LEU A 30 -11.95 -17.89 -24.36
N THR A 31 -10.73 -18.40 -24.20
CA THR A 31 -9.92 -18.21 -22.99
C THR A 31 -9.58 -16.74 -22.78
N LEU A 32 -9.18 -16.03 -23.84
CA LEU A 32 -8.90 -14.60 -23.79
C LEU A 32 -10.16 -13.77 -23.44
N LEU A 33 -11.32 -14.18 -23.93
CA LEU A 33 -12.60 -13.56 -23.55
C LEU A 33 -12.90 -13.77 -22.06
N LEU A 34 -12.74 -14.98 -21.53
CA LEU A 34 -12.96 -15.27 -20.11
C LEU A 34 -12.02 -14.47 -19.20
N LEU A 35 -10.76 -14.33 -19.61
CA LEU A 35 -9.78 -13.48 -18.91
C LEU A 35 -10.21 -12.01 -18.93
N ALA A 36 -10.60 -11.48 -20.09
CA ALA A 36 -11.09 -10.10 -20.20
C ALA A 36 -12.34 -9.85 -19.33
N THR A 37 -13.28 -10.80 -19.29
CA THR A 37 -14.47 -10.75 -18.42
C THR A 37 -14.08 -10.70 -16.94
N SER A 38 -13.11 -11.51 -16.52
CA SER A 38 -12.59 -11.51 -15.15
C SER A 38 -12.00 -10.13 -14.77
N LEU A 39 -11.14 -9.57 -15.63
CA LEU A 39 -10.54 -8.24 -15.40
C LEU A 39 -11.59 -7.12 -15.36
N ALA A 40 -12.56 -7.15 -16.28
CA ALA A 40 -13.65 -6.17 -16.31
C ALA A 40 -14.53 -6.26 -15.06
N THR A 41 -14.85 -7.48 -14.62
CA THR A 41 -15.64 -7.72 -13.39
C THR A 41 -14.90 -7.23 -12.15
N ALA A 42 -13.61 -7.53 -12.02
CA ALA A 42 -12.81 -7.05 -10.90
C ALA A 42 -12.73 -5.52 -10.86
N SER A 43 -12.50 -4.89 -12.01
CA SER A 43 -12.45 -3.42 -12.13
C SER A 43 -13.78 -2.78 -11.76
N ALA A 44 -14.91 -3.35 -12.22
CA ALA A 44 -16.25 -2.89 -11.87
C ALA A 44 -16.52 -3.02 -10.36
N TYR A 45 -16.10 -4.13 -9.75
CA TYR A 45 -16.24 -4.35 -8.32
C TYR A 45 -15.43 -3.35 -7.49
N PHE A 46 -14.20 -3.02 -7.90
CA PHE A 46 -13.40 -2.00 -7.22
C PHE A 46 -14.00 -0.59 -7.35
N LEU A 47 -14.52 -0.22 -8.53
CA LEU A 47 -15.25 1.05 -8.69
C LEU A 47 -16.51 1.09 -7.84
N PHE A 48 -17.23 -0.03 -7.71
CA PHE A 48 -18.39 -0.14 -6.82
C PHE A 48 -18.00 0.10 -5.36
N ILE A 49 -16.91 -0.50 -4.88
CA ILE A 49 -16.41 -0.24 -3.52
C ILE A 49 -16.02 1.22 -3.34
N LEU A 50 -15.26 1.80 -4.29
CA LEU A 50 -14.84 3.20 -4.20
C LEU A 50 -16.04 4.14 -4.10
N ASN A 51 -17.04 3.96 -4.95
CA ASN A 51 -18.22 4.82 -4.99
C ASN A 51 -19.13 4.66 -3.75
N THR A 52 -19.20 3.46 -3.18
CA THR A 52 -20.14 3.16 -2.07
C THR A 52 -19.52 3.27 -0.68
N LYS A 53 -18.21 3.01 -0.54
CA LYS A 53 -17.50 2.99 0.75
C LYS A 53 -16.59 4.19 0.96
N PHE A 54 -16.06 4.78 -0.10
CA PHE A 54 -15.12 5.91 -0.05
C PHE A 54 -15.69 7.13 -0.79
N VAL A 55 -16.84 7.61 -0.30
CA VAL A 55 -17.52 8.75 -0.89
C VAL A 55 -16.61 9.99 -0.80
N GLY A 56 -16.24 10.56 -1.96
CA GLY A 56 -15.44 11.78 -2.05
C GLY A 56 -13.98 11.60 -2.49
N THR A 57 -13.48 10.38 -2.67
CA THR A 57 -12.14 10.12 -3.21
C THR A 57 -12.20 9.58 -4.64
N SER A 58 -11.52 10.28 -5.56
CA SER A 58 -11.36 9.85 -6.96
C SER A 58 -9.99 9.18 -7.16
N CYS A 59 -9.97 7.91 -7.54
CA CYS A 59 -8.75 7.19 -7.91
C CYS A 59 -8.56 7.18 -9.43
N LEU A 60 -7.68 8.04 -9.96
CA LEU A 60 -7.41 8.16 -11.40
C LEU A 60 -6.89 6.84 -12.00
N TYR A 61 -6.03 6.13 -11.28
CA TYR A 61 -5.51 4.84 -11.70
C TYR A 61 -6.61 3.77 -11.81
N CYS A 62 -7.57 3.78 -10.89
CA CYS A 62 -8.69 2.84 -10.87
C CYS A 62 -9.63 3.07 -12.05
N LEU A 63 -9.89 4.34 -12.38
CA LEU A 63 -10.69 4.72 -13.57
C LEU A 63 -9.97 4.32 -14.87
N SER A 64 -8.66 4.58 -14.95
CA SER A 64 -7.85 4.21 -16.10
C SER A 64 -7.81 2.69 -16.31
N SER A 65 -7.63 1.94 -15.22
CA SER A 65 -7.65 0.47 -15.25
C SER A 65 -9.01 -0.08 -15.66
N ALA A 66 -10.11 0.50 -15.17
CA ALA A 66 -11.45 0.11 -15.60
C ALA A 66 -11.66 0.38 -17.09
N PHE A 67 -11.28 1.56 -17.58
CA PHE A 67 -11.41 1.91 -19.00
C PHE A 67 -10.66 0.91 -19.91
N ILE A 68 -9.42 0.58 -19.58
CA ILE A 68 -8.62 -0.40 -20.33
C ILE A 68 -9.27 -1.80 -20.29
N SER A 69 -9.71 -2.25 -19.11
CA SER A 69 -10.32 -3.58 -18.95
C SER A 69 -11.61 -3.73 -19.74
N PHE A 70 -12.50 -2.73 -19.70
CA PHE A 70 -13.72 -2.73 -20.50
C PHE A 70 -13.42 -2.66 -21.99
N THR A 71 -12.44 -1.86 -22.41
CA THR A 71 -12.03 -1.76 -23.81
C THR A 71 -11.56 -3.11 -24.35
N LEU A 72 -10.70 -3.82 -23.60
CA LEU A 72 -10.23 -5.17 -23.98
C LEU A 72 -11.39 -6.17 -24.08
N PHE A 73 -12.34 -6.11 -23.13
CA PHE A 73 -13.54 -6.94 -23.18
C PHE A 73 -14.36 -6.68 -24.45
N PHE A 74 -14.61 -5.42 -24.81
CA PHE A 74 -15.33 -5.07 -26.04
C PHE A 74 -14.61 -5.50 -27.31
N ILE A 75 -13.28 -5.41 -27.35
CA ILE A 75 -12.48 -5.89 -28.48
C ILE A 75 -12.67 -7.40 -28.65
N ARG A 76 -12.57 -8.18 -27.57
CA ARG A 76 -12.76 -9.64 -27.60
C ARG A 76 -14.20 -10.05 -27.92
N LEU A 77 -15.20 -9.27 -27.48
CA LEU A 77 -16.59 -9.49 -27.89
C LEU A 77 -16.79 -9.32 -29.41
N LYS A 78 -16.14 -8.32 -30.02
CA LYS A 78 -16.22 -8.09 -31.46
C LYS A 78 -15.51 -9.18 -32.25
N ASP A 79 -14.35 -9.63 -31.77
CA ASP A 79 -13.51 -10.62 -32.44
C ASP A 79 -14.19 -12.01 -32.52
N ILE A 80 -14.92 -12.43 -31.49
CA ILE A 80 -15.64 -13.72 -31.47
C ILE A 80 -17.01 -13.64 -32.17
N GLY A 81 -17.63 -12.46 -32.19
CA GLY A 81 -18.95 -12.22 -32.77
C GLY A 81 -20.12 -12.61 -31.86
N LEU A 82 -21.16 -11.74 -31.82
CA LEU A 82 -22.31 -11.87 -30.91
C LEU A 82 -23.06 -13.21 -31.02
N ALA A 83 -23.24 -13.72 -32.24
CA ALA A 83 -23.97 -14.97 -32.47
C ALA A 83 -23.28 -16.20 -31.84
N ARG A 84 -21.95 -16.17 -31.72
CA ARG A 84 -21.17 -17.23 -31.08
C ARG A 84 -21.14 -17.06 -29.57
N ILE A 85 -21.07 -15.82 -29.09
CA ILE A 85 -21.11 -15.49 -27.65
C ILE A 85 -22.42 -15.94 -27.00
N GLN A 86 -23.56 -15.86 -27.71
CA GLN A 86 -24.84 -16.36 -27.19
C GLN A 86 -24.78 -17.83 -26.75
N LYS A 87 -23.93 -18.66 -27.38
CA LYS A 87 -23.75 -20.07 -27.00
C LYS A 87 -22.96 -20.25 -25.70
N PHE A 88 -22.12 -19.27 -25.35
CA PHE A 88 -21.22 -19.33 -24.18
C PHE A 88 -21.55 -18.27 -23.13
N VAL A 89 -22.69 -17.58 -23.25
CA VAL A 89 -23.10 -16.52 -22.33
C VAL A 89 -23.24 -17.01 -20.89
N GLY A 90 -23.73 -18.25 -20.71
CA GLY A 90 -23.84 -18.87 -19.39
C GLY A 90 -22.48 -19.05 -18.71
N LEU A 91 -21.45 -19.44 -19.47
CA LEU A 91 -20.08 -19.58 -18.97
C LEU A 91 -19.49 -18.22 -18.58
N GLN A 92 -19.71 -17.19 -19.40
CA GLN A 92 -19.23 -15.83 -19.11
C GLN A 92 -19.87 -15.25 -17.84
N LEU A 93 -21.19 -15.43 -17.67
CA LEU A 93 -21.91 -15.03 -16.47
C LEU A 93 -21.44 -15.80 -15.24
N ALA A 94 -21.20 -17.11 -15.36
CA ALA A 94 -20.67 -17.91 -14.27
C ALA A 94 -19.30 -17.39 -13.81
N VAL A 95 -18.38 -17.10 -14.74
CA VAL A 95 -17.07 -16.53 -14.39
C VAL A 95 -17.19 -15.17 -13.71
N ALA A 96 -18.03 -14.27 -14.24
CA ALA A 96 -18.25 -12.97 -13.61
C ALA A 96 -18.79 -13.11 -12.17
N VAL A 97 -19.76 -14.00 -11.95
CA VAL A 97 -20.30 -14.27 -10.60
C VAL A 97 -19.24 -14.86 -9.69
N ILE A 98 -18.45 -15.84 -10.15
CA ILE A 98 -17.37 -16.45 -9.37
C ILE A 98 -16.35 -15.40 -8.95
N VAL A 99 -15.92 -14.53 -9.87
CA VAL A 99 -14.96 -13.46 -9.58
C VAL A 99 -15.54 -12.46 -8.58
N ALA A 100 -16.79 -12.04 -8.75
CA ALA A 100 -17.45 -11.12 -7.81
C ALA A 100 -17.57 -11.73 -6.41
N LEU A 101 -17.95 -13.01 -6.30
CA LEU A 101 -18.03 -13.72 -5.02
C LEU A 101 -16.65 -13.90 -4.38
N ALA A 102 -15.64 -14.26 -5.16
CA ALA A 102 -14.26 -14.37 -4.68
C ALA A 102 -13.77 -13.03 -4.13
N LEU A 103 -13.98 -11.93 -4.86
CA LEU A 103 -13.61 -10.58 -4.42
C LEU A 103 -14.41 -10.15 -3.19
N THR A 104 -15.69 -10.50 -3.11
CA THR A 104 -16.53 -10.23 -1.94
C THR A 104 -16.03 -10.97 -0.71
N ASN A 105 -15.67 -12.25 -0.83
CA ASN A 105 -15.10 -13.05 0.24
C ASN A 105 -13.70 -12.56 0.66
N SER A 106 -12.86 -12.17 -0.30
CA SER A 106 -11.55 -11.58 -0.01
C SER A 106 -11.70 -10.23 0.69
N TYR A 107 -12.63 -9.39 0.22
CA TYR A 107 -12.93 -8.11 0.84
C TYR A 107 -13.49 -8.31 2.26
N SER A 108 -14.46 -9.20 2.44
CA SER A 108 -15.05 -9.47 3.75
C SER A 108 -14.01 -10.02 4.73
N SER A 109 -13.14 -10.92 4.30
CA SER A 109 -12.02 -11.44 5.10
C SER A 109 -11.03 -10.33 5.49
N ALA A 110 -10.62 -9.49 4.54
CA ALA A 110 -9.76 -8.34 4.81
C ALA A 110 -10.43 -7.34 5.79
N THR A 111 -11.73 -7.08 5.64
CA THR A 111 -12.47 -6.23 6.57
C THR A 111 -12.80 -6.90 7.91
N THR A 112 -12.75 -8.23 8.02
CA THR A 112 -12.92 -8.93 9.30
C THR A 112 -11.66 -8.79 10.16
N GLN A 113 -10.50 -8.69 9.52
CA GLN A 113 -9.23 -8.29 10.17
C GLN A 113 -9.25 -6.79 10.56
N LEU A 114 -9.95 -5.93 9.79
CA LEU A 114 -10.23 -4.53 10.12
C LEU A 114 -11.64 -4.36 10.73
N LYS A 115 -11.86 -4.83 11.95
CA LYS A 115 -13.10 -4.51 12.70
C LYS A 115 -13.32 -2.97 12.73
N GLY A 116 -14.23 -2.47 11.91
CA GLY A 116 -14.61 -1.07 11.88
C GLY A 116 -15.73 -0.81 10.88
N THR A 117 -16.98 -0.91 11.34
CA THR A 117 -18.20 -0.59 10.59
C THR A 117 -18.20 0.85 10.10
N GLY A 118 -17.98 1.09 8.80
CA GLY A 118 -18.34 2.32 8.08
C GLY A 118 -17.72 3.64 8.54
N ASP A 119 -16.95 3.60 9.61
CA ASP A 119 -16.35 4.73 10.28
C ASP A 119 -14.94 4.32 10.67
N PHE A 120 -13.97 4.64 9.81
CA PHE A 120 -12.57 4.24 10.02
C PHE A 120 -12.04 5.01 11.22
N VAL A 121 -11.97 4.33 12.36
CA VAL A 121 -11.34 4.80 13.60
C VAL A 121 -10.26 3.78 13.96
N LEU A 122 -9.01 4.23 13.93
CA LEU A 122 -7.85 3.47 14.38
C LEU A 122 -7.65 3.74 15.86
N GLU A 123 -7.79 2.71 16.69
CA GLU A 123 -7.44 2.79 18.10
C GLU A 123 -5.91 2.71 18.27
N PRO A 124 -5.32 3.46 19.23
CA PRO A 124 -3.89 3.41 19.49
C PRO A 124 -3.40 2.00 19.83
N TYR A 125 -2.33 1.60 19.18
CA TYR A 125 -1.58 0.39 19.54
C TYR A 125 -0.09 0.72 19.61
N LYS A 126 0.64 -0.03 20.43
CA LYS A 126 2.10 0.13 20.56
C LYS A 126 2.80 -0.78 19.56
N THR A 127 3.65 -0.22 18.72
CA THR A 127 4.61 -0.99 17.93
C THR A 127 5.80 -1.38 18.80
N GLU A 128 6.13 -2.66 18.84
CA GLU A 128 7.33 -3.13 19.54
C GLU A 128 8.58 -2.90 18.68
N VAL A 129 9.60 -2.28 19.29
CA VAL A 129 10.93 -2.19 18.68
C VAL A 129 11.65 -3.47 19.04
N THR A 130 12.03 -4.26 18.03
CA THR A 130 12.64 -5.58 18.26
C THR A 130 14.13 -5.59 17.98
N SER A 131 14.64 -4.57 17.28
CA SER A 131 16.07 -4.41 17.01
C SER A 131 16.85 -3.95 18.25
N GLU A 132 18.08 -4.44 18.37
CA GLU A 132 19.06 -3.96 19.34
C GLU A 132 19.62 -2.61 18.91
N SER A 133 19.90 -1.74 19.88
CA SER A 133 20.57 -0.47 19.60
C SER A 133 22.07 -0.66 19.42
N THR A 134 22.64 0.02 18.43
CA THR A 134 24.10 0.08 18.29
C THR A 134 24.70 1.13 19.24
N PRO A 135 25.98 1.03 19.63
CA PRO A 135 26.65 2.08 20.41
C PRO A 135 26.55 3.46 19.76
N PHE A 136 26.58 3.51 18.43
CA PHE A 136 26.38 4.74 17.65
C PHE A 136 24.96 5.28 17.83
N ALA A 137 23.93 4.44 17.66
CA ALA A 137 22.53 4.85 17.82
C ALA A 137 22.24 5.36 19.23
N ILE A 138 22.79 4.73 20.27
CA ILE A 138 22.66 5.18 21.67
C ILE A 138 23.32 6.55 21.87
N SER A 139 24.53 6.73 21.36
CA SER A 139 25.29 7.98 21.52
C SER A 139 24.61 9.12 20.76
N LEU A 140 24.14 8.85 19.54
CA LEU A 140 23.36 9.79 18.74
C LEU A 140 22.04 10.14 19.43
N ALA A 141 21.32 9.16 19.97
CA ALA A 141 20.06 9.41 20.68
C ALA A 141 20.25 10.31 21.91
N ARG A 142 21.33 10.11 22.69
CA ARG A 142 21.68 11.01 23.80
C ARG A 142 21.97 12.43 23.34
N HIS A 143 22.68 12.57 22.22
CA HIS A 143 22.97 13.89 21.64
C HIS A 143 21.68 14.57 21.14
N LEU A 144 20.85 13.86 20.39
CA LEU A 144 19.56 14.37 19.91
C LEU A 144 18.67 14.82 21.08
N HIS A 145 18.59 14.02 22.14
CA HIS A 145 17.88 14.39 23.36
C HIS A 145 18.47 15.63 24.03
N SER A 146 19.81 15.73 24.14
CA SER A 146 20.48 16.85 24.83
C SER A 146 20.27 18.20 24.12
N ILE A 147 20.12 18.20 22.79
CA ILE A 147 19.81 19.39 21.99
C ILE A 147 18.31 19.65 21.84
N GLY A 148 17.45 18.80 22.43
CA GLY A 148 15.99 18.90 22.36
C GLY A 148 15.42 18.58 20.97
N ALA A 149 16.12 17.76 20.19
CA ALA A 149 15.61 17.27 18.92
C ALA A 149 14.43 16.32 19.15
N LYS A 150 13.36 16.48 18.38
CA LYS A 150 12.14 15.68 18.52
C LYS A 150 11.82 14.94 17.23
N MET A 151 11.38 13.69 17.36
CA MET A 151 10.76 12.94 16.26
C MET A 151 9.24 12.97 16.44
N TYR A 152 8.54 13.58 15.49
CA TYR A 152 7.08 13.56 15.43
C TYR A 152 6.62 12.41 14.54
N GLY A 153 5.67 11.62 15.03
CA GLY A 153 5.13 10.51 14.27
C GLY A 153 3.74 10.08 14.70
N ALA A 154 3.35 8.93 14.18
CA ALA A 154 2.02 8.35 14.34
C ALA A 154 2.14 6.85 14.63
N PHE A 155 1.30 6.30 15.51
CA PHE A 155 1.38 4.87 15.86
C PHE A 155 1.11 3.92 14.66
N TRP A 156 0.37 4.37 13.64
CA TRP A 156 0.04 3.61 12.42
C TRP A 156 1.00 3.88 11.25
N CYS A 157 2.05 4.67 11.47
CA CYS A 157 2.99 5.07 10.42
C CYS A 157 4.13 4.05 10.27
N THR A 158 4.20 3.39 9.11
CA THR A 158 5.24 2.39 8.81
C THR A 158 6.65 2.99 8.85
N HIS A 159 6.88 4.11 8.17
CA HIS A 159 8.18 4.81 8.18
C HIS A 159 8.62 5.23 9.58
N CYS A 160 7.66 5.58 10.44
CA CYS A 160 7.93 5.91 11.84
C CYS A 160 8.38 4.67 12.62
N ASN A 161 7.80 3.50 12.33
CA ASN A 161 8.28 2.25 12.90
C ASN A 161 9.67 1.90 12.37
N ASP A 162 9.91 2.03 11.06
CA ASP A 162 11.22 1.77 10.45
C ASP A 162 12.32 2.63 11.08
N GLN A 163 12.07 3.94 11.26
CA GLN A 163 12.97 4.84 11.99
C GLN A 163 13.23 4.38 13.43
N LYS A 164 12.20 3.91 14.15
CA LYS A 164 12.35 3.36 15.51
C LYS A 164 13.22 2.10 15.51
N GLN A 165 13.06 1.22 14.52
CA GLN A 165 13.91 0.02 14.39
C GLN A 165 15.36 0.38 14.06
N LEU A 166 15.63 1.44 13.29
CA LEU A 166 16.99 1.90 13.03
C LEU A 166 17.74 2.32 14.30
N PHE A 167 17.03 2.95 15.25
CA PHE A 167 17.59 3.30 16.55
C PHE A 167 17.69 2.10 17.51
N GLY A 168 16.70 1.21 17.48
CA GLY A 168 16.63 0.06 18.39
C GLY A 168 16.09 0.40 19.78
N ARG A 169 15.88 -0.64 20.59
CA ARG A 169 15.16 -0.57 21.87
C ARG A 169 15.72 0.48 22.84
N GLU A 170 17.03 0.44 23.10
CA GLU A 170 17.66 1.27 24.13
C GLU A 170 17.73 2.75 23.73
N ALA A 171 18.06 3.02 22.46
CA ALA A 171 18.11 4.39 21.94
C ALA A 171 16.71 5.02 21.85
N MET A 172 15.69 4.22 21.53
CA MET A 172 14.30 4.70 21.52
C MET A 172 13.75 5.04 22.90
N GLU A 173 14.32 4.53 23.99
CA GLU A 173 13.98 4.96 25.35
C GLU A 173 14.57 6.33 25.71
N ILE A 174 15.59 6.78 24.96
CA ILE A 174 16.29 8.05 25.17
C ILE A 174 15.70 9.17 24.30
N LEU A 175 15.27 8.84 23.09
CA LEU A 175 14.76 9.82 22.12
C LEU A 175 13.44 10.46 22.54
N ASP A 176 13.31 11.76 22.27
CA ASP A 176 12.06 12.49 22.42
C ASP A 176 11.13 12.25 21.22
N TYR A 177 10.29 11.20 21.34
CA TYR A 177 9.23 10.92 20.38
C TYR A 177 7.89 11.58 20.78
N VAL A 178 7.29 12.30 19.83
CA VAL A 178 5.95 12.89 19.99
C VAL A 178 4.93 12.09 19.18
N GLU A 179 4.02 11.42 19.87
CA GLU A 179 2.87 10.76 19.26
C GLU A 179 1.81 11.80 18.88
N CYS A 180 1.58 11.97 17.58
CA CYS A 180 0.68 12.99 17.09
C CYS A 180 -0.80 12.62 17.17
N PHE A 181 -1.16 11.33 17.33
CA PHE A 181 -2.56 10.96 17.56
C PHE A 181 -2.69 9.99 18.74
N PRO A 182 -2.49 10.49 19.97
CA PRO A 182 -2.52 9.65 21.18
C PRO A 182 -3.91 9.06 21.47
N ASN A 183 -4.97 9.63 20.88
CA ASN A 183 -6.36 9.21 21.07
C ASN A 183 -6.92 8.40 19.89
N GLY A 184 -6.06 7.96 18.96
CA GLY A 184 -6.46 7.26 17.75
C GLY A 184 -6.55 8.19 16.54
N ALA A 185 -6.65 7.59 15.35
CA ALA A 185 -6.81 8.31 14.09
C ALA A 185 -8.16 7.99 13.44
N GLY A 186 -8.62 8.83 12.52
CA GLY A 186 -9.91 8.65 11.84
C GLY A 186 -11.00 9.63 12.27
N LYS A 187 -12.26 9.32 12.01
CA LYS A 187 -13.35 10.29 12.16
C LYS A 187 -13.52 10.73 13.61
N GLY A 188 -13.64 12.04 13.80
CA GLY A 188 -13.82 12.66 15.12
C GLY A 188 -12.54 12.70 15.98
N LYS A 189 -11.47 12.00 15.57
CA LYS A 189 -10.17 12.08 16.21
C LYS A 189 -9.38 13.25 15.63
N LYS A 190 -8.61 13.93 16.47
CA LYS A 190 -7.80 15.08 16.08
C LYS A 190 -6.34 14.84 16.43
N MET A 191 -5.46 15.36 15.58
CA MET A 191 -4.04 15.43 15.86
C MET A 191 -3.80 16.28 17.11
N ALA A 192 -2.79 15.92 17.91
CA ALA A 192 -2.38 16.65 19.08
C ALA A 192 -1.99 18.10 18.71
N ASN A 193 -2.36 19.06 19.56
CA ASN A 193 -2.15 20.49 19.28
C ASN A 193 -0.68 20.84 19.06
N GLU A 194 0.26 20.19 19.77
CA GLU A 194 1.69 20.40 19.57
C GLU A 194 2.12 20.04 18.14
N CYS A 195 1.66 18.91 17.59
CA CYS A 195 1.94 18.53 16.21
C CYS A 195 1.31 19.48 15.17
N VAL A 196 0.11 20.01 15.46
CA VAL A 196 -0.54 20.99 14.57
C VAL A 196 0.26 22.29 14.55
N ALA A 197 0.72 22.75 15.72
CA ALA A 197 1.47 23.99 15.86
C ALA A 197 2.85 23.93 15.19
N THR A 198 3.46 22.74 15.11
CA THR A 198 4.78 22.53 14.46
C THR A 198 4.73 22.63 12.93
N GLY A 199 3.56 22.53 12.30
CA GLY A 199 3.43 22.64 10.84
C GLY A 199 3.97 21.44 10.07
N LEU A 200 3.74 20.23 10.57
CA LEU A 200 4.22 18.98 9.98
C LEU A 200 3.56 18.72 8.61
N GLU A 201 4.35 18.39 7.59
CA GLU A 201 3.84 17.99 6.27
C GLU A 201 3.53 16.49 6.17
N GLY A 202 4.19 15.67 7.00
CA GLY A 202 4.08 14.21 7.00
C GLY A 202 4.77 13.56 8.19
N PHE A 203 4.76 12.23 8.22
CA PHE A 203 5.39 11.44 9.29
C PHE A 203 6.37 10.39 8.72
N PRO A 204 7.47 10.11 9.44
CA PRO A 204 7.96 10.88 10.58
C PRO A 204 8.46 12.26 10.13
N THR A 205 8.57 13.19 11.05
CA THR A 205 9.29 14.46 10.84
C THR A 205 10.19 14.71 12.03
N TRP A 206 11.45 15.01 11.76
CA TRP A 206 12.41 15.42 12.78
C TRP A 206 12.46 16.94 12.89
N VAL A 207 12.45 17.45 14.11
CA VAL A 207 12.76 18.86 14.41
C VAL A 207 14.11 18.89 15.10
N ILE A 208 15.12 19.40 14.39
CA ILE A 208 16.51 19.48 14.87
C ILE A 208 16.97 20.92 14.67
N ASN A 209 17.39 21.61 15.74
CA ASN A 209 17.86 23.00 15.67
C ASN A 209 16.87 23.96 14.97
N GLY A 210 15.56 23.70 15.09
CA GLY A 210 14.50 24.47 14.44
C GLY A 210 14.26 24.14 12.96
N LYS A 211 15.04 23.24 12.36
CA LYS A 211 14.84 22.72 10.99
C LYS A 211 13.93 21.49 11.02
N LEU A 212 13.00 21.41 10.05
CA LEU A 212 12.15 20.25 9.83
C LEU A 212 12.80 19.34 8.77
N LEU A 213 12.99 18.06 9.11
CA LEU A 213 13.41 17.02 8.17
C LEU A 213 12.26 16.03 8.01
N SER A 214 11.65 16.00 6.82
CA SER A 214 10.49 15.15 6.52
C SER A 214 10.91 13.75 6.08
N GLY A 215 10.17 12.74 6.53
CA GLY A 215 10.44 11.33 6.26
C GLY A 215 11.41 10.70 7.24
N ASP A 216 11.54 9.38 7.17
CA ASP A 216 12.58 8.65 7.88
C ASP A 216 13.97 9.02 7.34
N GLN A 217 14.93 9.13 8.25
CA GLN A 217 16.28 9.58 8.01
C GLN A 217 17.27 8.48 8.38
N GLU A 218 18.33 8.37 7.60
CA GLU A 218 19.49 7.59 8.01
C GLU A 218 20.12 8.19 9.28
N LEU A 219 20.70 7.35 10.14
CA LEU A 219 21.34 7.82 11.37
C LEU A 219 22.52 8.78 11.09
N SER A 220 23.20 8.63 9.96
CA SER A 220 24.25 9.52 9.45
C SER A 220 23.72 10.94 9.18
N VAL A 221 22.56 11.05 8.52
CA VAL A 221 21.92 12.33 8.23
C VAL A 221 21.49 13.02 9.52
N LEU A 222 20.91 12.27 10.46
CA LEU A 222 20.56 12.81 11.78
C LEU A 222 21.79 13.28 12.56
N ALA A 223 22.91 12.57 12.45
CA ALA A 223 24.18 12.98 13.05
C ALA A 223 24.71 14.28 12.44
N GLU A 224 24.72 14.40 11.11
CA GLU A 224 25.17 15.60 10.40
C GLU A 224 24.30 16.82 10.77
N GLU A 225 22.98 16.69 10.67
CA GLU A 225 22.02 17.77 10.93
C GLU A 225 21.97 18.20 12.40
N SER A 226 22.31 17.28 13.33
CA SER A 226 22.42 17.59 14.76
C SER A 226 23.80 18.09 15.18
N GLY A 227 24.80 18.07 14.29
CA GLY A 227 26.18 18.38 14.63
C GLY A 227 26.82 17.35 15.57
N PHE A 228 26.34 16.11 15.54
CA PHE A 228 26.89 15.02 16.33
C PHE A 228 28.28 14.64 15.82
N VAL A 229 29.28 14.69 16.70
CA VAL A 229 30.63 14.20 16.42
C VAL A 229 30.78 12.85 17.11
N SER A 230 30.85 11.76 16.35
CA SER A 230 31.14 10.46 16.92
C SER A 230 32.60 10.40 17.35
N GLU A 231 32.87 10.17 18.64
CA GLU A 231 34.16 9.65 19.07
C GLU A 231 34.31 8.23 18.50
N SER A 232 34.94 8.11 17.33
CA SER A 232 35.38 6.80 16.86
C SER A 232 36.41 6.26 17.86
N PRO A 233 36.27 5.03 18.34
CA PRO A 233 37.43 4.34 18.90
C PRO A 233 38.42 4.20 17.74
N GLU A 234 39.57 4.88 17.86
CA GLU A 234 40.72 4.59 17.02
C GLU A 234 40.96 3.07 17.05
N GLN A 235 41.12 2.50 15.87
CA GLN A 235 41.57 1.13 15.66
C GLN A 235 42.88 0.93 16.43
N SER A 236 42.85 0.13 17.49
CA SER A 236 44.03 -0.49 18.10
C SER A 236 44.21 -1.90 17.57
#